data_AF-A0A164D9G1-F1
#
_entry.id   AF-A0A164D9G1-F1
#
_cell.length_a   1.000
_cell.length_b   1.000
_cell.length_c   1.000
_cell.angle_alpha   90.00
_cell.angle_beta   90.00
_cell.angle_gamma   90.00
#
_symmetry.space_group_name_H-M   'P 1'
#
loop_
_entity.id
_entity.type
_entity.pdbx_description
1 polymer ?
#
loop_
_entity_poly.entity_id
_entity_poly.type
_entity_poly.pdbx_seq_one_letter_code
_entity_poly.pdbx_strand_id
1 'polypeptide(L)' 'TQKVLQALETNHRTTTAYRPQANGLVERLNHTLADMLSMYVSSDHKNWDESLPFVTFAYNTSRHESTG' A
#
# COMPACT_ATOMS: atom_id res chain seq x y z
N THR A 1 -15.67 -8.67 10.22
CA THR A 1 -14.38 -8.01 10.54
C THR A 1 -13.99 -8.16 11.99
N GLN A 2 -14.79 -7.73 12.98
CA GLN A 2 -14.41 -7.79 14.40
C GLN A 2 -14.13 -9.21 14.94
N LYS A 3 -14.89 -10.22 14.50
CA LYS A 3 -14.65 -11.64 14.84
C LYS A 3 -13.31 -12.17 14.32
N VAL A 4 -12.84 -11.69 13.16
CA VAL A 4 -11.57 -12.12 12.56
C VAL A 4 -10.39 -11.50 13.32
N LEU A 5 -10.50 -10.22 13.68
CA LEU A 5 -9.49 -9.51 14.46
C LEU A 5 -9.30 -10.14 15.84
N GLN A 6 -10.39 -10.57 16.47
CA GLN A 6 -10.37 -11.23 17.76
C GLN A 6 -9.76 -12.65 17.69
N ALA A 7 -10.03 -13.39 16.60
CA ALA A 7 -9.44 -14.71 16.37
C ALA A 7 -7.93 -14.67 16.07
N LEU A 8 -7.44 -13.55 15.51
CA LEU A 8 -6.03 -13.30 15.21
C LEU A 8 -5.32 -12.49 16.31
N GLU A 9 -5.97 -12.29 17.46
CA GLU A 9 -5.46 -11.50 18.59
C GLU A 9 -4.93 -10.10 18.19
N THR A 10 -5.51 -9.52 17.15
CA THR A 10 -5.04 -8.28 16.54
C THR A 10 -5.73 -7.08 17.18
N ASN A 11 -4.95 -6.16 17.76
CA ASN A 11 -5.48 -4.90 18.27
C ASN A 11 -5.76 -3.93 17.12
N HIS A 12 -7.05 -3.72 16.81
CA HIS A 12 -7.46 -2.79 15.77
C HIS A 12 -7.47 -1.35 16.28
N ARG A 13 -6.55 -0.53 15.78
CA ARG A 13 -6.45 0.90 16.12
C ARG A 13 -7.05 1.71 14.98
N THR A 14 -8.10 2.46 15.28
CA THR A 14 -8.71 3.41 14.33
C THR A 14 -8.15 4.80 14.56
N THR A 15 -7.99 5.57 13.48
CA THR A 15 -7.65 6.99 13.57
C THR A 15 -8.92 7.80 13.81
N THR A 16 -8.81 8.94 14.48
CA THR A 16 -9.93 9.88 14.61
C THR A 16 -10.34 10.40 13.23
N ALA A 17 -11.65 10.62 13.03
CA ALA A 17 -12.17 11.18 11.79
C ALA A 17 -11.43 12.47 11.38
N TYR A 18 -11.24 12.67 10.07
CA TYR A 18 -10.53 13.81 9.48
C TYR A 18 -9.05 13.98 9.87
N ARG A 19 -8.35 12.89 10.23
CA ARG A 19 -6.91 12.91 10.54
C ARG A 19 -6.06 12.07 9.58
N PRO A 20 -5.93 12.49 8.30
CA PRO A 20 -5.17 11.75 7.28
C PRO A 20 -3.69 11.62 7.65
N GLN A 21 -3.11 12.58 8.38
CA GLN A 21 -1.71 12.50 8.83
C GLN A 21 -1.41 11.28 9.71
N ALA A 22 -2.41 10.74 10.42
CA ALA A 22 -2.24 9.55 11.24
C ALA A 22 -1.96 8.29 10.40
N ASN A 23 -2.25 8.32 9.09
CA ASN A 23 -1.97 7.24 8.15
C ASN A 23 -0.96 7.66 7.06
N GLY A 24 -0.22 8.75 7.27
CA GLY A 24 0.60 9.39 6.24
C GLY A 24 1.72 8.53 5.65
N LEU A 25 2.23 7.53 6.39
CA LEU A 25 3.21 6.57 5.85
C LEU A 25 2.57 5.62 4.84
N VAL A 26 1.36 5.13 5.13
CA VAL A 26 0.60 4.26 4.23
C VAL A 26 0.14 5.05 3.01
N GLU A 27 -0.31 6.29 3.20
CA GLU A 27 -0.69 7.18 2.09
C GLU A 27 0.49 7.46 1.15
N ARG A 28 1.68 7.73 1.69
CA ARG A 28 2.90 7.93 0.90
C ARG A 28 3.29 6.67 0.12
N LEU A 29 3.25 5.51 0.77
CA LEU A 29 3.51 4.22 0.13
C LEU A 29 2.53 3.98 -1.03
N ASN A 30 1.23 4.19 -0.79
CA ASN A 30 0.20 4.01 -1.80
C ASN A 30 0.41 4.94 -3.00
N HIS A 31 0.83 6.18 -2.77
CA HIS A 31 1.18 7.11 -3.84
C HIS A 31 2.36 6.59 -4.66
N THR A 32 3.44 6.15 -4.02
CA THR A 32 4.61 5.60 -4.73
C THR A 32 4.26 4.35 -5.53
N LEU A 33 3.46 3.44 -4.98
CA LEU A 33 3.01 2.25 -5.71
C LEU A 33 2.11 2.61 -6.89
N ALA A 34 1.22 3.58 -6.75
CA ALA A 34 0.38 4.06 -7.84
C ALA A 34 1.22 4.70 -8.96
N ASP A 35 2.23 5.50 -8.61
CA ASP A 35 3.16 6.09 -9.57
C ASP A 35 3.91 5.00 -10.35
N MET A 36 4.44 3.99 -9.65
CA MET A 36 5.13 2.87 -10.31
C MET A 36 4.17 2.06 -11.19
N LEU A 37 2.96 1.77 -10.73
CA LEU A 37 1.93 1.07 -11.51
C LEU A 37 1.52 1.82 -12.77
N SER A 38 1.44 3.15 -12.71
CA SER A 38 1.07 4.00 -13.86
C SER A 38 2.02 3.83 -15.05
N MET A 39 3.26 3.38 -14.81
CA MET A 39 4.25 3.12 -15.85
C MET A 39 4.02 1.80 -16.60
N TYR A 40 3.27 0.85 -16.02
CA TYR A 40 3.11 -0.51 -16.55
C TYR A 40 1.66 -0.86 -16.90
N VAL A 41 0.70 -0.10 -16.39
CA VAL A 41 -0.71 -0.31 -16.71
C VAL A 41 -0.99 0.06 -18.17
N SER A 42 -1.87 -0.71 -18.82
CA SER A 42 -2.38 -0.42 -20.16
C SER A 42 -3.11 0.92 -20.17
N SER A 43 -3.24 1.53 -21.34
CA SER A 43 -3.93 2.82 -21.52
C SER A 43 -5.42 2.81 -21.12
N ASP A 44 -6.03 1.63 -20.95
CA ASP A 44 -7.39 1.47 -20.42
C ASP A 44 -7.43 1.15 -18.91
N HIS A 45 -6.27 1.08 -18.26
CA HIS A 45 -6.07 0.90 -16.81
C HIS A 45 -6.66 -0.40 -16.23
N LYS A 46 -6.95 -1.42 -17.05
CA LYS A 46 -7.66 -2.63 -16.61
C LYS A 46 -6.77 -3.76 -16.11
N ASN A 47 -5.49 -3.75 -16.45
CA ASN A 47 -4.51 -4.80 -16.13
C ASN A 47 -3.59 -4.42 -14.94
N TRP A 48 -4.05 -3.51 -14.08
CA TRP A 48 -3.25 -3.02 -12.95
C TRP A 48 -2.98 -4.15 -11.93
N ASP A 49 -3.92 -5.07 -11.78
CA ASP A 49 -3.86 -6.23 -10.90
C ASP A 49 -2.82 -7.26 -11.36
N GLU A 50 -2.66 -7.43 -12.68
CA GLU A 50 -1.59 -8.25 -13.26
C GLU A 50 -0.21 -7.65 -13.00
N SER A 51 -0.11 -6.32 -13.00
CA SER A 51 1.15 -5.58 -12.79
C SER A 51 1.52 -5.47 -11.30
N LEU A 52 0.54 -5.55 -10.40
CA LEU A 52 0.71 -5.32 -8.96
C LEU A 52 1.76 -6.21 -8.29
N PRO A 53 1.83 -7.54 -8.53
CA PRO A 53 2.85 -8.39 -7.91
C PRO A 53 4.27 -7.97 -8.30
N PHE A 54 4.49 -7.57 -9.55
CA PHE A 54 5.79 -7.16 -10.06
C PHE A 54 6.24 -5.83 -9.46
N VAL A 55 5.35 -4.84 -9.45
CA VAL A 55 5.62 -3.53 -8.83
C VAL A 55 5.87 -3.67 -7.33
N THR A 56 5.09 -4.49 -6.64
CA THR A 56 5.27 -4.76 -5.20
C THR A 56 6.62 -5.41 -4.92
N PHE A 57 7.02 -6.39 -5.73
CA PHE A 57 8.34 -7.03 -5.62
C PHE A 57 9.47 -6.03 -5.85
N ALA A 58 9.38 -5.21 -6.90
CA ALA A 58 10.37 -4.20 -7.21
C ALA A 58 10.51 -3.17 -6.08
N TYR A 59 9.39 -2.69 -5.52
CA TYR A 59 9.41 -1.77 -4.39
C TYR A 59 10.03 -2.38 -3.12
N ASN A 60 9.65 -3.61 -2.77
CA ASN A 60 10.15 -4.29 -1.58
C ASN A 60 11.63 -4.69 -1.66
N THR A 61 12.17 -4.86 -2.87
CA THR A 61 13.58 -5.23 -3.09
C THR A 61 14.47 -4.03 -3.42
N SER A 62 13.88 -2.86 -3.68
CA SER A 62 14.61 -1.62 -3.88
C SER A 62 15.28 -1.15 -2.59
N ARG A 63 16.43 -0.48 -2.73
CA ARG A 63 17.07 0.20 -1.60
C ARG A 63 16.27 1.43 -1.20
N HIS A 64 15.92 1.52 0.07
CA HIS A 64 15.26 2.67 0.66
C HIS A 64 16.28 3.43 1.50
N GLU A 65 16.30 4.76 1.40
CA GLU A 65 17.19 5.61 2.23
C GLU A 65 17.00 5.38 3.74
N SER A 66 15.82 4.90 4.15
CA SER A 66 15.51 4.53 5.53
C SER A 66 16.13 3.22 5.99
N THR A 67 16.54 2.36 5.06
CA THR A 67 17.05 1.00 5.32
C THR A 67 18.53 0.85 4.92
N GLY A 68 19.07 1.73 4.06
CA GLY A 68 20.50 1.80 3.73
C GLY A 68 20.85 2.50 2.43
#